data_AF-A0A511YKA0-F1
#
_entry.id   AF-A0A511YKA0-F1
#
_cell.length_a   1.000
_cell.length_b   1.000
_cell.length_c   1.000
_cell.angle_alpha   90.00
_cell.angle_beta   90.00
_cell.angle_gamma   90.00
#
_symmetry.space_group_name_H-M   'P 1'
#
loop_
_entity.id
_entity.type
_entity.pdbx_description
1 polymer ?
#
loop_
_entity_poly.entity_id
_entity_poly.type
_entity_poly.pdbx_seq_one_letter_code
_entity_poly.pdbx_strand_id
1 'polypeptide(L)'
;MFIKSKAQLDTLNYLKQFEANKANYIGQPFSKLLQDMTQIQPKTAWPFSKFNNKNITYKTIFNFCDYDYSFHNVINMSIEWADLIPFSQADYYGILHHGNFTNDEKAFYGSKIIQDIHVYR
;
A
#
# COMPACT_ATOMS: atom_id res chain seq x y z
N MET A 1 -30.92 -25.69 -7.64
CA MET A 1 -29.92 -24.84 -8.33
C MET A 1 -29.03 -24.25 -7.25
N PHE A 2 -27.83 -24.79 -7.04
CA PHE A 2 -26.94 -24.30 -5.98
C PHE A 2 -26.17 -23.09 -6.51
N ILE A 3 -26.52 -21.90 -6.03
CA ILE A 3 -25.75 -20.69 -6.25
C ILE A 3 -24.44 -20.86 -5.47
N LYS A 4 -23.32 -21.07 -6.16
CA LYS A 4 -21.98 -20.98 -5.58
C LYS A 4 -21.81 -19.53 -5.10
N SER A 5 -22.04 -19.25 -3.82
CA SER A 5 -21.66 -17.94 -3.27
C SER A 5 -20.15 -17.83 -3.42
N LYS A 6 -19.66 -16.88 -4.23
CA LYS A 6 -18.26 -16.46 -4.10
C LYS A 6 -18.12 -15.93 -2.68
N ALA A 7 -17.44 -16.68 -1.82
CA ALA A 7 -17.11 -16.19 -0.49
C ALA A 7 -16.42 -14.84 -0.65
N GLN A 8 -16.89 -13.83 0.08
CA GLN A 8 -16.24 -12.54 0.11
C GLN A 8 -14.82 -12.74 0.62
N LEU A 9 -13.84 -12.15 -0.09
CA LEU A 9 -12.45 -12.21 0.37
C LEU A 9 -12.35 -11.61 1.76
N ASP A 10 -11.78 -12.37 2.70
CA ASP A 10 -11.32 -11.82 3.96
C ASP A 10 -10.03 -11.04 3.72
N THR A 11 -10.20 -9.75 3.39
CA THR A 11 -9.10 -8.84 3.06
C THR A 11 -8.07 -8.78 4.19
N LEU A 12 -8.49 -8.84 5.46
CA LEU A 12 -7.54 -8.71 6.58
C LEU A 12 -6.66 -9.95 6.65
N ASN A 13 -7.27 -11.14 6.64
CA ASN A 13 -6.53 -12.39 6.69
C ASN A 13 -5.65 -12.58 5.45
N TYR A 14 -6.13 -12.20 4.26
CA TYR A 14 -5.32 -12.21 3.04
C TYR A 14 -4.08 -11.31 3.17
N LEU A 15 -4.25 -10.06 3.59
CA LEU A 15 -3.13 -9.12 3.71
C LEU A 15 -2.16 -9.49 4.83
N LYS A 16 -2.66 -10.05 5.94
CA LYS A 16 -1.83 -10.55 7.04
C LYS A 16 -0.84 -11.64 6.63
N GLN A 17 -1.11 -12.39 5.56
CA GLN A 17 -0.14 -13.35 5.02
C GLN A 17 1.12 -12.67 4.48
N PHE A 18 1.01 -11.48 3.88
CA PHE A 18 2.18 -10.73 3.40
C PHE A 18 3.00 -10.18 4.56
N GLU A 19 2.35 -9.72 5.64
CA GLU A 19 3.06 -9.31 6.86
C GLU A 19 3.75 -10.50 7.54
N ALA A 20 3.07 -11.63 7.69
CA ALA A 20 3.65 -12.84 8.30
C ALA A 20 4.86 -13.36 7.53
N ASN A 21 4.86 -13.20 6.20
CA ASN A 21 5.94 -13.61 5.30
C ASN A 21 6.82 -12.44 4.84
N LYS A 22 6.84 -11.32 5.59
CA LYS A 22 7.51 -10.08 5.15
C LYS A 22 9.00 -10.23 4.86
N ALA A 23 9.66 -11.24 5.45
CA ALA A 23 11.04 -11.59 5.12
C ALA A 23 11.29 -11.85 3.62
N ASN A 24 10.27 -12.29 2.87
CA ASN A 24 10.37 -12.50 1.41
C ASN A 24 10.36 -11.18 0.61
N TYR A 25 9.98 -10.08 1.24
CA TYR A 25 9.74 -8.79 0.59
C TYR A 25 10.67 -7.68 1.12
N ILE A 26 11.16 -7.79 2.35
CA ILE A 26 12.14 -6.85 2.89
C ILE A 26 13.40 -6.87 2.03
N GLY A 27 13.90 -5.69 1.68
CA GLY A 27 15.03 -5.51 0.76
C GLY A 27 14.68 -5.71 -0.72
N GLN A 28 13.43 -6.04 -1.06
CA GLN A 28 12.95 -6.18 -2.43
C GLN A 28 12.17 -4.94 -2.88
N PRO A 29 12.09 -4.68 -4.20
CA PRO A 29 11.20 -3.67 -4.74
C PRO A 29 9.72 -3.99 -4.42
N PHE A 30 8.93 -2.96 -4.12
CA PHE A 30 7.50 -3.11 -3.83
C PHE A 30 6.71 -3.76 -4.97
N SER A 31 7.18 -3.62 -6.21
CA SER A 31 6.62 -4.32 -7.37
C SER A 31 6.59 -5.84 -7.21
N LYS A 32 7.55 -6.46 -6.48
CA LYS A 32 7.52 -7.90 -6.20
C LYS A 32 6.31 -8.27 -5.35
N LEU A 33 6.04 -7.50 -4.29
CA LEU A 33 4.87 -7.71 -3.44
C LEU A 33 3.57 -7.46 -4.22
N LEU A 34 3.51 -6.42 -5.05
CA LEU A 34 2.35 -6.16 -5.91
C LEU A 34 2.10 -7.27 -6.93
N GLN A 35 3.13 -7.92 -7.46
CA GLN A 35 2.98 -9.07 -8.37
C GLN A 35 2.41 -10.29 -7.65
N ASP A 36 2.80 -10.51 -6.40
CA ASP A 36 2.31 -11.65 -5.60
C ASP A 36 0.88 -11.42 -5.07
N MET A 37 0.40 -10.17 -5.09
CA MET A 37 -0.98 -9.79 -4.74
C MET A 37 -1.99 -10.11 -5.86
N THR A 38 -2.33 -11.39 -6.00
CA THR A 38 -3.21 -11.86 -7.09
C THR A 38 -4.71 -11.67 -6.85
N GLN A 39 -5.16 -11.45 -5.61
CA GLN A 39 -6.60 -11.40 -5.30
C GLN A 39 -7.15 -9.98 -5.24
N ILE A 40 -6.39 -9.05 -4.69
CA ILE A 40 -6.73 -7.62 -4.58
C ILE A 40 -5.46 -6.78 -4.72
N GLN A 41 -5.62 -5.55 -5.19
CA GLN A 41 -4.54 -4.57 -5.31
C GLN A 41 -4.89 -3.32 -4.50
N PRO A 42 -3.89 -2.53 -4.06
CA PRO A 42 -4.13 -1.22 -3.50
C PRO A 42 -4.94 -0.35 -4.45
N LYS A 43 -5.81 0.49 -3.88
CA LYS A 43 -6.65 1.45 -4.59
C LYS A 43 -6.29 2.89 -4.27
N THR A 44 -5.75 3.14 -3.08
CA THR A 44 -5.26 4.46 -2.68
C THR A 44 -3.91 4.35 -1.97
N ALA A 45 -3.15 5.44 -2.00
CA ALA A 45 -1.84 5.54 -1.40
C ALA A 45 -1.68 6.87 -0.66
N TRP A 46 -1.27 6.78 0.61
CA TRP A 46 -1.19 7.92 1.53
C TRP A 46 0.23 8.03 2.08
N PRO A 47 1.04 8.97 1.58
CA PRO A 47 2.40 9.15 2.07
C PRO A 47 2.38 9.79 3.48
N PHE A 48 3.25 9.30 4.36
CA PHE A 48 3.43 9.85 5.70
C PHE A 48 4.86 10.35 5.91
N SER A 49 4.95 11.62 6.30
CA SER A 49 6.20 12.25 6.68
C SER A 49 6.56 12.03 8.14
N LYS A 50 7.86 12.06 8.45
CA LYS A 50 8.30 12.03 9.86
C LYS A 50 7.88 13.32 10.55
N PHE A 51 7.50 13.24 11.82
CA PHE A 51 7.09 14.40 12.62
C PHE A 51 8.16 15.49 12.65
N ASN A 52 9.43 15.10 12.74
CA ASN A 52 10.59 16.00 12.80
C ASN A 52 11.12 16.44 11.42
N ASN A 53 10.66 15.85 10.32
CA ASN A 53 11.05 16.23 8.97
C ASN A 53 9.90 15.96 7.99
N LYS A 54 9.15 17.02 7.69
CA LYS A 54 7.99 16.96 6.79
C LYS A 54 8.37 16.82 5.31
N ASN A 55 9.64 17.04 4.96
CA ASN A 55 10.13 16.99 3.58
C ASN A 55 10.46 15.57 3.10
N ILE A 56 10.35 14.57 3.99
CA ILE A 56 10.61 13.17 3.67
C ILE A 56 9.39 12.32 4.02
N THR A 57 9.02 11.45 3.12
CA THR A 57 8.08 10.35 3.30
C THR A 57 8.89 9.11 3.67
N TYR A 58 8.67 8.58 4.87
CA TYR A 58 9.35 7.37 5.36
C TYR A 58 8.48 6.12 5.25
N LYS A 59 7.16 6.31 5.15
CA LYS A 59 6.21 5.22 4.94
C LYS A 59 5.03 5.69 4.10
N THR A 60 4.37 4.74 3.45
CA THR A 60 3.11 4.98 2.74
C THR A 60 2.08 3.97 3.21
N ILE A 61 0.86 4.44 3.47
CA ILE A 61 -0.28 3.58 3.77
C ILE A 61 -1.05 3.32 2.48
N PHE A 62 -1.32 2.05 2.22
CA PHE A 62 -2.12 1.60 1.09
C PHE A 62 -3.46 1.08 1.60
N ASN A 63 -4.57 1.57 1.02
CA ASN A 63 -5.89 1.01 1.25
C ASN A 63 -6.39 0.24 0.03
N PHE A 64 -7.33 -0.67 0.28
CA PHE A 64 -7.89 -1.60 -0.71
C PHE A 64 -9.37 -1.30 -0.99
N CYS A 65 -9.78 -0.06 -0.73
CA CYS A 65 -11.12 0.47 -0.97
C CYS A 65 -11.02 1.75 -1.81
N ASP A 66 -12.15 2.19 -2.37
CA ASP A 66 -12.19 3.45 -3.12
C ASP A 66 -11.91 4.64 -2.19
N TYR A 67 -11.49 5.76 -2.78
CA TYR A 67 -11.05 6.96 -2.06
C TYR A 67 -12.03 7.41 -0.98
N ASP A 68 -13.32 7.53 -1.33
CA ASP A 68 -14.38 7.99 -0.42
C ASP A 68 -14.49 7.13 0.85
N TYR A 69 -14.09 5.85 0.78
CA TYR A 69 -14.14 4.95 1.92
C TYR A 69 -12.86 4.94 2.75
N SER A 70 -11.76 5.53 2.26
CA SER A 70 -10.43 5.46 2.90
C SER A 70 -10.39 6.12 4.28
N PHE A 71 -11.35 6.99 4.59
CA PHE A 71 -11.45 7.72 5.86
C PHE A 71 -12.27 6.99 6.95
N HIS A 72 -12.74 5.77 6.66
CA HIS A 72 -13.49 4.96 7.61
C HIS A 72 -12.63 3.86 8.24
N ASN A 73 -13.27 2.90 8.91
CA ASN A 73 -12.64 1.73 9.52
C ASN A 73 -12.14 0.73 8.46
N VAL A 74 -11.08 1.11 7.73
CA VAL A 74 -10.51 0.37 6.60
C VAL A 74 -9.32 -0.47 7.02
N ILE A 75 -9.00 -1.48 6.22
CA ILE A 75 -7.78 -2.26 6.40
C ILE A 75 -6.63 -1.50 5.73
N ASN A 76 -5.58 -1.28 6.50
CA ASN A 76 -4.39 -0.55 6.13
C ASN A 76 -3.23 -1.52 5.92
N MET A 77 -2.49 -1.37 4.82
CA MET A 77 -1.15 -1.92 4.68
C MET A 77 -0.15 -0.76 4.67
N SER A 78 0.66 -0.66 5.73
CA SER A 78 1.77 0.28 5.80
C SER A 78 3.02 -0.36 5.24
N ILE A 79 3.70 0.36 4.36
CA ILE A 79 5.03 0.00 3.87
C ILE A 79 6.00 1.07 4.34
N GLU A 80 7.01 0.67 5.11
CA GLU A 80 8.14 1.52 5.42
C GLU A 80 9.19 1.39 4.32
N TRP A 81 9.74 2.52 3.88
CA TRP A 81 10.68 2.58 2.77
C TRP A 81 12.12 2.59 3.28
N ALA A 82 12.98 1.77 2.68
CA ALA A 82 14.40 1.73 3.04
C ALA A 82 15.10 3.06 2.74
N ASP A 83 14.81 3.63 1.56
CA ASP A 83 15.25 4.96 1.19
C ASP A 83 14.14 5.98 1.41
N LEU A 84 14.51 7.13 1.97
CA LEU A 84 13.58 8.23 2.19
C LEU A 84 13.11 8.80 0.85
N ILE A 85 11.79 8.90 0.68
CA ILE A 85 11.19 9.49 -0.51
C ILE A 85 11.00 10.99 -0.25
N PRO A 86 11.45 11.91 -1.13
CA PRO A 86 11.12 13.32 -0.99
C PRO A 86 9.59 13.51 -0.97
N PHE A 87 9.08 14.23 0.03
CA PHE A 87 7.63 14.42 0.19
C PHE A 87 7.00 15.01 -1.06
N SER A 88 7.66 15.98 -1.69
CA SER A 88 7.20 16.60 -2.95
C SER A 88 6.98 15.60 -4.08
N GLN A 89 7.77 14.52 -4.16
CA GLN A 89 7.56 13.48 -5.16
C GLN A 89 6.35 12.61 -4.82
N ALA A 90 6.18 12.25 -3.55
CA ALA A 90 5.04 11.45 -3.13
C ALA A 90 3.71 12.23 -3.20
N ASP A 91 3.75 13.50 -2.83
CA ASP A 91 2.60 14.43 -2.85
C ASP A 91 2.19 14.81 -4.27
N TYR A 92 3.15 14.94 -5.20
CA TYR A 92 2.86 15.16 -6.62
C TYR A 92 1.87 14.11 -7.16
N TYR A 93 2.13 12.83 -6.91
CA TYR A 93 1.24 11.73 -7.32
C TYR A 93 -0.09 11.74 -6.57
N GLY A 94 -0.06 12.03 -5.26
CA GLY A 94 -1.26 12.17 -4.44
C GLY A 94 -2.20 13.28 -4.95
N ILE A 95 -1.66 14.43 -5.34
CA ILE A 95 -2.43 15.56 -5.91
C ILE A 95 -2.90 15.22 -7.32
N LEU A 96 -2.00 14.71 -8.17
CA LEU A 96 -2.29 14.44 -9.59
C LEU A 96 -3.47 13.48 -9.76
N HIS A 97 -3.53 12.43 -8.92
CA HIS A 97 -4.54 11.38 -9.03
C HIS A 97 -5.52 11.35 -7.85
N HIS A 98 -5.62 12.45 -7.09
CA HIS A 98 -6.54 12.58 -5.96
C HIS A 98 -6.45 11.39 -4.98
N GLY A 99 -5.23 10.96 -4.66
CA GLY A 99 -4.93 9.84 -3.75
C GLY A 99 -5.14 8.44 -4.31
N ASN A 100 -5.60 8.30 -5.57
CA ASN A 100 -5.76 6.98 -6.21
C ASN A 100 -4.41 6.34 -6.53
N PHE A 101 -4.36 5.02 -6.43
CA PHE A 101 -3.19 4.21 -6.77
C PHE A 101 -3.31 3.73 -8.22
N THR A 102 -2.87 4.57 -9.17
CA THR A 102 -2.94 4.28 -10.60
C THR A 102 -1.68 3.55 -11.08
N ASN A 103 -1.55 3.36 -12.41
CA ASN A 103 -0.34 2.79 -13.00
C ASN A 103 0.91 3.65 -12.74
N ASP A 104 0.77 4.96 -12.60
CA ASP A 104 1.89 5.85 -12.35
C ASP A 104 2.37 5.72 -10.90
N GLU A 105 1.46 5.71 -9.92
CA GLU A 105 1.81 5.41 -8.53
C GLU A 105 2.38 4.00 -8.42
N LYS A 106 1.83 3.03 -9.15
CA LYS A 106 2.32 1.67 -9.19
C LYS A 106 3.76 1.61 -9.71
N ALA A 107 4.09 2.36 -10.75
CA ALA A 107 5.46 2.45 -11.27
C ALA A 107 6.38 3.17 -10.27
N PHE A 108 5.94 4.29 -9.72
CA PHE A 108 6.69 5.10 -8.78
C PHE A 108 7.03 4.32 -7.50
N TYR A 109 6.01 3.87 -6.77
CA TYR A 109 6.18 3.10 -5.53
C TYR A 109 6.74 1.71 -5.80
N GLY A 110 6.38 1.07 -6.92
CA GLY A 110 6.85 -0.28 -7.28
C GLY A 110 8.37 -0.40 -7.42
N SER A 111 9.05 0.71 -7.72
CA SER A 111 10.52 0.79 -7.77
C SER A 111 11.20 0.94 -6.41
N LYS A 112 10.44 1.28 -5.34
CA LYS A 112 10.98 1.57 -4.01
C LYS A 112 11.23 0.29 -3.23
N ILE A 113 12.28 0.30 -2.41
CA ILE A 113 12.68 -0.85 -1.61
C ILE A 113 11.91 -0.87 -0.28
N ILE A 114 11.33 -2.03 0.02
CA ILE A 114 10.61 -2.27 1.27
C ILE A 114 11.60 -2.45 2.42
N GLN A 115 11.43 -1.68 3.50
CA GLN A 115 12.11 -1.90 4.78
C GLN A 115 11.25 -2.71 5.74
N ASP A 116 9.95 -2.42 5.82
CA ASP A 116 9.02 -3.18 6.65
C ASP A 116 7.59 -3.15 6.10
N ILE A 117 6.78 -4.12 6.52
CA ILE A 117 5.37 -4.28 6.16
C ILE A 117 4.57 -4.47 7.43
N HIS A 118 3.48 -3.72 7.58
CA HIS A 118 2.53 -3.89 8.67
C HIS A 118 1.09 -3.80 8.16
N VAL A 119 0.23 -4.72 8.60
CA VAL A 119 -1.20 -4.74 8.26
C VAL A 119 -2.03 -4.55 9.52
N TYR A 120 -2.98 -3.64 9.48
CA TYR A 120 -3.86 -3.35 10.61
C TYR A 120 -5.19 -2.78 10.15
N ARG A 121 -6.08 -2.55 11.10
CA ARG A 121 -7.34 -1.87 10.89
C ARG A 121 -7.33 -0.60 11.73
#